data_AF-J9FYN6-F1
#
_entry.id   AF-J9FYN6-F1
#
_cell.length_a   1.000
_cell.length_b   1.000
_cell.length_c   1.000
_cell.angle_alpha   90.00
_cell.angle_beta   90.00
_cell.angle_gamma   90.00
#
_symmetry.space_group_name_H-M   'P 1'
#
loop_
_entity.id
_entity.type
_entity.pdbx_description
1 polymer ?
#
loop_
_entity_poly.entity_id
_entity_poly.type
_entity_poly.pdbx_seq_one_letter_code
_entity_poly.pdbx_strand_id
1 'polypeptide(L)'
;YTQVEADAPGLFGLFQALEAGYVDAADIMFLIIFAYGFVYILTKNGTMDAALGTLVRKIGDRVQLLIPITMLILGLMASTMGIYEEVYGLFPVFVGIFVALGYDAVVGGAVIFLGVSLGYAAGTTNPYTIAIAQDIAGVELYSGMGLRWFIFIATEIIAIAYVMYYARKVKKDPTKSVLYGTDLDAIKAKSLDELQTSSMTKRQGLCLGLFFGVIL
;
A
#
# COMPACT_ATOMS: atom_id res chain seq x y z
N TYR A 1 18.20 21.44 -28.88
CA TYR A 1 17.10 20.55 -29.29
C TYR A 1 17.19 20.35 -30.79
N THR A 2 17.25 19.10 -31.26
CA THR A 2 17.22 18.75 -32.69
C THR A 2 15.91 18.02 -32.93
N GLN A 3 15.12 18.45 -33.92
CA GLN A 3 13.93 17.72 -34.33
C GLN A 3 14.41 16.42 -34.99
N VAL A 4 14.08 15.28 -34.39
CA VAL A 4 14.28 13.97 -35.00
C VAL A 4 12.99 13.64 -35.74
N GLU A 5 13.09 13.19 -36.99
CA GLU A 5 11.95 12.70 -37.75
C GLU A 5 11.37 11.48 -37.01
N ALA A 6 10.18 11.64 -36.43
CA ALA A 6 9.50 10.55 -35.75
C ALA A 6 8.90 9.63 -36.80
N ASP A 7 9.51 8.47 -37.00
CA ASP A 7 8.96 7.45 -37.90
C ASP A 7 7.73 6.83 -37.23
N ALA A 8 6.54 7.33 -37.61
CA ALA A 8 5.29 6.89 -37.02
C ALA A 8 5.05 5.43 -37.40
N PRO A 9 4.80 4.52 -36.44
CA PRO A 9 4.59 3.11 -36.76
C PRO A 9 3.36 2.98 -37.66
N GLY A 10 3.51 2.25 -38.76
CA GLY A 10 2.38 1.83 -39.58
C GLY A 10 1.39 0.97 -38.78
N LEU A 11 0.21 0.68 -39.34
CA LEU A 11 -0.86 -0.07 -38.65
C LEU A 11 -0.36 -1.39 -38.02
N PHE A 12 0.53 -2.12 -38.70
CA PHE A 12 1.11 -3.35 -38.16
C PHE A 12 2.15 -3.09 -37.06
N GLY A 13 2.93 -2.02 -37.18
CA GLY A 13 3.87 -1.57 -36.15
C GLY A 13 3.18 -1.18 -34.85
N LEU A 14 1.93 -0.70 -34.91
CA LEU A 14 1.08 -0.47 -33.73
C LEU A 14 0.78 -1.77 -32.96
N PHE A 15 0.47 -2.87 -33.66
CA PHE A 15 0.25 -4.17 -33.00
C PHE A 15 1.55 -4.74 -32.43
N GLN A 16 2.67 -4.59 -33.14
CA GLN A 16 3.97 -5.02 -32.66
C GLN A 16 4.46 -4.19 -31.45
N ALA A 17 4.18 -2.90 -31.42
CA ALA A 17 4.49 -2.05 -30.27
C ALA A 17 3.69 -2.46 -29.02
N LEU A 18 2.43 -2.89 -29.20
CA LEU A 18 1.61 -3.43 -28.12
C LEU A 18 2.21 -4.71 -27.55
N GLU A 19 2.58 -5.67 -28.42
CA GLU A 19 3.24 -6.91 -28.00
C GLU A 19 4.56 -6.62 -27.27
N ALA A 20 5.40 -5.74 -27.83
CA ALA A 20 6.67 -5.37 -27.22
C ALA A 20 6.47 -4.74 -25.84
N GLY A 21 5.46 -3.88 -25.68
CA GLY A 21 5.10 -3.31 -24.38
C GLY A 21 4.65 -4.36 -23.36
N TYR A 22 3.92 -5.40 -23.78
CA TYR A 22 3.56 -6.51 -22.90
C TYR A 22 4.78 -7.33 -22.46
N VAL A 23 5.72 -7.58 -23.37
CA VAL A 23 6.95 -8.29 -23.05
C VAL A 23 7.82 -7.47 -22.09
N ASP A 24 7.92 -6.16 -22.32
CA ASP A 24 8.65 -5.22 -21.46
C ASP A 24 8.04 -5.13 -20.05
N ALA A 25 6.71 -5.12 -19.95
CA ALA A 25 5.99 -5.07 -18.67
C ALA A 25 5.82 -6.45 -17.99
N ALA A 26 6.35 -7.54 -18.57
CA ALA A 26 6.08 -8.90 -18.12
C ALA A 26 6.42 -9.13 -16.65
N ASP A 27 7.58 -8.64 -16.21
CA ASP A 27 8.07 -8.82 -14.83
C ASP A 27 7.09 -8.23 -13.81
N ILE A 28 6.62 -7.00 -14.05
CA ILE A 28 5.65 -6.31 -13.19
C ILE A 28 4.30 -7.05 -13.21
N MET A 29 3.84 -7.49 -14.39
CA MET A 29 2.58 -8.23 -14.50
C MET A 29 2.60 -9.54 -13.69
N PHE A 30 3.68 -10.33 -13.81
CA PHE A 30 3.81 -11.58 -13.06
C PHE A 30 3.96 -11.32 -11.57
N LEU A 31 4.73 -10.30 -11.16
CA LEU A 31 4.84 -9.89 -9.77
C LEU A 31 3.46 -9.61 -9.15
N ILE A 32 2.63 -8.81 -9.83
CA ILE A 32 1.27 -8.45 -9.38
C ILE A 32 0.39 -9.71 -9.26
N ILE A 33 0.40 -10.58 -10.29
CA ILE A 33 -0.42 -11.81 -10.30
C ILE A 33 -0.04 -12.72 -9.14
N PHE A 34 1.25 -12.96 -8.91
CA PHE A 34 1.71 -13.84 -7.84
C PHE A 34 1.52 -13.24 -6.46
N ALA A 35 1.79 -11.95 -6.29
CA ALA A 35 1.55 -11.24 -5.03
C ALA A 35 0.06 -11.34 -4.63
N TYR A 36 -0.86 -11.05 -5.55
CA TYR A 36 -2.30 -11.14 -5.28
C TYR A 36 -2.79 -12.56 -5.12
N GLY A 37 -2.27 -13.50 -5.91
CA GLY A 37 -2.56 -14.93 -5.74
C GLY A 37 -2.18 -15.42 -4.34
N PHE A 38 -1.03 -14.98 -3.82
CA PHE A 38 -0.60 -15.32 -2.48
C PHE A 38 -1.50 -14.70 -1.41
N VAL A 39 -1.82 -13.40 -1.51
CA VAL A 39 -2.74 -12.71 -0.58
C VAL A 39 -4.11 -13.38 -0.57
N TYR A 40 -4.62 -13.76 -1.74
CA TYR A 40 -5.88 -14.50 -1.86
C TYR A 40 -5.83 -15.84 -1.12
N ILE A 41 -4.75 -16.62 -1.27
CA ILE A 41 -4.58 -17.89 -0.55
C ILE A 41 -4.50 -17.68 0.97
N LEU A 42 -3.76 -16.66 1.42
CA LEU A 42 -3.67 -16.29 2.84
C LEU A 42 -5.01 -15.86 3.43
N THR A 43 -5.83 -15.19 2.63
CA THR A 43 -7.17 -14.78 3.02
C THR A 43 -8.08 -16.01 3.12
N LYS A 44 -8.06 -16.86 2.08
CA LYS A 44 -8.87 -18.08 2.01
C LYS A 44 -8.55 -19.09 3.11
N ASN A 45 -7.30 -19.19 3.54
CA ASN A 45 -6.88 -20.13 4.60
C ASN A 45 -6.95 -19.53 6.03
N GLY A 46 -7.48 -18.31 6.18
CA GLY A 46 -7.64 -17.63 7.47
C GLY A 46 -6.35 -17.13 8.12
N THR A 47 -5.21 -17.13 7.40
CA THR A 47 -3.95 -16.55 7.91
C THR A 47 -4.11 -15.06 8.16
N MET A 48 -4.79 -14.35 7.25
CA MET A 48 -5.07 -12.92 7.42
C MET A 48 -5.88 -12.69 8.69
N ASP A 49 -7.01 -13.38 8.86
CA ASP A 49 -7.87 -13.27 10.06
C ASP A 49 -7.10 -13.52 11.36
N ALA A 50 -6.22 -14.53 11.37
CA ALA A 50 -5.40 -14.86 12.53
C ALA A 50 -4.32 -13.79 12.81
N ALA A 51 -3.73 -13.21 11.78
CA ALA A 51 -2.81 -12.08 11.91
C ALA A 51 -3.54 -10.86 12.49
N LEU A 52 -4.76 -10.57 12.02
CA LEU A 52 -5.60 -9.49 12.54
C LEU A 52 -5.95 -9.71 14.01
N GLY A 53 -6.45 -10.89 14.33
CA GLY A 53 -6.78 -11.29 15.69
C GLY A 53 -5.61 -11.18 16.67
N THR A 54 -4.40 -11.49 16.20
CA THR A 54 -3.17 -11.35 16.99
C THR A 54 -2.78 -9.88 17.17
N LEU A 55 -2.87 -9.09 16.09
CA LEU A 55 -2.52 -7.66 16.10
C LEU A 55 -3.44 -6.88 17.04
N VAL A 56 -4.76 -7.09 16.94
CA VAL A 56 -5.77 -6.47 17.80
C VAL A 56 -5.49 -6.80 19.27
N ARG A 57 -5.24 -8.08 19.60
CA ARG A 57 -4.94 -8.52 20.97
C ARG A 57 -3.66 -7.91 21.54
N LYS A 58 -2.64 -7.71 20.70
CA LYS A 58 -1.33 -7.18 21.13
C LYS A 58 -1.34 -5.65 21.31
N ILE A 59 -2.18 -4.94 20.58
CA ILE A 59 -2.18 -3.47 20.55
C ILE A 59 -3.05 -2.86 21.65
N GLY A 60 -4.04 -3.59 22.16
CA GLY A 60 -4.84 -3.17 23.31
C GLY A 60 -5.49 -1.80 23.10
N ASP A 61 -5.30 -0.86 24.02
CA ASP A 61 -5.89 0.50 23.92
C ASP A 61 -5.14 1.45 22.97
N ARG A 62 -3.97 1.05 22.45
CA ARG A 62 -3.11 1.92 21.62
C ARG A 62 -3.43 1.83 20.12
N VAL A 63 -4.64 1.41 19.78
CA VAL A 63 -5.13 1.24 18.40
C VAL A 63 -4.95 2.48 17.52
N GLN A 64 -4.95 3.68 18.12
CA GLN A 64 -4.71 4.93 17.40
C GLN A 64 -3.27 5.05 16.86
N LEU A 65 -2.28 4.38 17.46
CA LEU A 65 -0.90 4.40 16.98
C LEU A 65 -0.67 3.56 15.72
N LEU A 66 -1.61 2.68 15.36
CA LEU A 66 -1.51 1.92 14.11
C LEU A 66 -1.50 2.84 12.88
N ILE A 67 -2.28 3.92 12.91
CA ILE A 67 -2.35 4.88 11.80
C ILE A 67 -0.96 5.44 11.47
N PRO A 68 -0.26 6.15 12.38
CA PRO A 68 1.05 6.72 12.07
C PRO A 68 2.10 5.66 11.79
N ILE A 69 2.09 4.53 12.51
CA ILE A 69 3.10 3.48 12.32
C ILE A 69 2.96 2.84 10.94
N THR A 70 1.74 2.48 10.54
CA THR A 70 1.49 1.87 9.23
C THR A 70 1.79 2.86 8.11
N MET A 71 1.36 4.11 8.22
CA MET A 71 1.67 5.15 7.22
C MET A 71 3.18 5.33 7.06
N LEU A 72 3.93 5.48 8.17
CA LEU A 72 5.39 5.64 8.11
C LEU A 72 6.12 4.44 7.52
N ILE A 73 5.72 3.22 7.87
CA ILE A 73 6.34 2.00 7.33
C ILE A 73 6.08 1.93 5.82
N LEU A 74 4.82 2.10 5.40
CA LEU A 74 4.44 2.03 3.99
C LEU A 74 5.08 3.15 3.19
N GLY A 75 5.05 4.38 3.70
CA GLY A 75 5.67 5.53 3.05
C GLY A 75 7.17 5.41 2.95
N LEU A 76 7.85 4.90 3.98
CA LEU A 76 9.30 4.65 3.91
C LEU A 76 9.62 3.58 2.86
N MET A 77 8.93 2.45 2.89
CA MET A 77 9.14 1.38 1.91
C MET A 77 8.81 1.85 0.48
N ALA A 78 7.75 2.63 0.28
CA ALA A 78 7.40 3.19 -1.02
C ALA A 78 8.41 4.25 -1.50
N SER A 79 8.97 5.03 -0.58
CA SER A 79 9.98 6.05 -0.89
C SER A 79 11.36 5.47 -1.19
N THR A 80 11.70 4.32 -0.59
CA THR A 80 13.05 3.72 -0.72
C THR A 80 13.08 2.52 -1.65
N MET A 81 12.19 1.56 -1.46
CA MET A 81 12.11 0.32 -2.22
C MET A 81 11.16 0.44 -3.40
N GLY A 82 10.28 1.44 -3.39
CA GLY A 82 9.33 1.68 -4.45
C GLY A 82 8.15 0.73 -4.46
N ILE A 83 7.82 0.15 -3.30
CA ILE A 83 6.60 -0.65 -3.19
C ILE A 83 5.38 0.24 -3.47
N TYR A 84 4.61 -0.10 -4.48
CA TYR A 84 3.41 0.65 -4.85
C TYR A 84 2.34 -0.32 -5.32
N GLU A 85 2.71 -1.12 -6.31
CA GLU A 85 1.88 -2.13 -6.94
C GLU A 85 1.54 -3.28 -5.98
N GLU A 86 2.46 -3.63 -5.08
CA GLU A 86 2.31 -4.76 -4.15
C GLU A 86 1.29 -4.49 -3.04
N VAL A 87 1.08 -3.21 -2.71
CA VAL A 87 0.23 -2.82 -1.57
C VAL A 87 -1.26 -2.89 -1.89
N TYR A 88 -1.64 -2.71 -3.16
CA TYR A 88 -3.03 -2.81 -3.62
C TYR A 88 -3.66 -4.17 -3.30
N GLY A 89 -2.88 -5.24 -3.31
CA GLY A 89 -3.36 -6.59 -3.00
C GLY A 89 -3.74 -6.76 -1.54
N LEU A 90 -2.99 -6.09 -0.67
CA LEU A 90 -3.22 -6.07 0.76
C LEU A 90 -4.27 -5.02 1.16
N PHE A 91 -4.74 -4.21 0.21
CA PHE A 91 -5.64 -3.10 0.50
C PHE A 91 -6.92 -3.52 1.24
N PRO A 92 -7.67 -4.55 0.79
CA PRO A 92 -8.87 -4.99 1.50
C PRO A 92 -8.57 -5.55 2.89
N VAL A 93 -7.41 -6.18 3.07
CA VAL A 93 -6.98 -6.74 4.35
C VAL A 93 -6.80 -5.62 5.37
N PHE A 94 -5.97 -4.62 5.03
CA PHE A 94 -5.71 -3.47 5.89
C PHE A 94 -6.99 -2.67 6.20
N VAL A 95 -7.85 -2.45 5.21
CA VAL A 95 -9.17 -1.82 5.43
C VAL A 95 -9.98 -2.63 6.45
N GLY A 96 -10.02 -3.96 6.30
CA GLY A 96 -10.68 -4.86 7.25
C GLY A 96 -10.14 -4.74 8.68
N ILE A 97 -8.83 -4.51 8.86
CA ILE A 97 -8.22 -4.28 10.19
C ILE A 97 -8.79 -3.02 10.82
N PHE A 98 -8.78 -1.90 10.10
CA PHE A 98 -9.24 -0.63 10.64
C PHE A 98 -10.74 -0.64 10.91
N VAL A 99 -11.53 -1.31 10.07
CA VAL A 99 -12.96 -1.54 10.31
C VAL A 99 -13.18 -2.39 11.56
N ALA A 100 -12.47 -3.51 11.70
CA ALA A 100 -12.52 -4.33 12.90
C ALA A 100 -12.15 -3.52 14.15
N LEU A 101 -11.18 -2.62 14.06
CA LEU A 101 -10.75 -1.73 15.15
C LEU A 101 -11.75 -0.58 15.50
N GLY A 102 -12.92 -0.58 14.85
CA GLY A 102 -14.00 0.39 15.08
C GLY A 102 -13.80 1.73 14.36
N TYR A 103 -12.96 1.77 13.32
CA TYR A 103 -12.93 2.89 12.38
C TYR A 103 -13.83 2.61 11.17
N ASP A 104 -14.04 3.62 10.34
CA ASP A 104 -14.69 3.41 9.05
C ASP A 104 -13.70 2.88 7.99
N ALA A 105 -14.22 2.38 6.88
CA ALA A 105 -13.41 1.88 5.77
C ALA A 105 -12.55 2.97 5.13
N VAL A 106 -12.97 4.25 5.21
CA VAL A 106 -12.19 5.39 4.71
C VAL A 106 -10.90 5.56 5.49
N VAL A 107 -10.90 5.46 6.82
CA VAL A 107 -9.66 5.49 7.62
C VAL A 107 -8.72 4.39 7.15
N GLY A 108 -9.23 3.16 7.01
CA GLY A 108 -8.41 2.04 6.56
C GLY A 108 -7.79 2.26 5.19
N GLY A 109 -8.59 2.72 4.23
CA GLY A 109 -8.11 3.02 2.88
C GLY A 109 -7.14 4.19 2.83
N ALA A 110 -7.41 5.24 3.60
CA ALA A 110 -6.59 6.45 3.65
C ALA A 110 -5.20 6.17 4.26
N VAL A 111 -5.12 5.36 5.31
CA VAL A 111 -3.83 4.94 5.91
C VAL A 111 -2.93 4.30 4.87
N ILE A 112 -3.46 3.40 4.06
CA ILE A 112 -2.68 2.66 3.07
C ILE A 112 -2.35 3.55 1.89
N PHE A 113 -3.39 4.15 1.30
CA PHE A 113 -3.25 4.90 0.06
C PHE A 113 -2.38 6.13 0.24
N LEU A 114 -2.63 6.94 1.28
CA LEU A 114 -1.83 8.15 1.51
C LEU A 114 -0.41 7.81 1.93
N GLY A 115 -0.20 6.81 2.80
CA GLY A 115 1.16 6.41 3.20
C GLY A 115 2.00 6.00 1.99
N VAL A 116 1.47 5.08 1.15
CA VAL A 116 2.20 4.59 -0.03
C VAL A 116 2.37 5.67 -1.10
N SER A 117 1.31 6.41 -1.46
CA SER A 117 1.38 7.42 -2.52
C SER A 117 2.26 8.60 -2.20
N LEU A 118 2.28 9.06 -0.95
CA LEU A 118 3.17 10.16 -0.56
C LEU A 118 4.62 9.71 -0.47
N GLY A 119 4.87 8.50 0.05
CA GLY A 119 6.19 7.89 0.01
C GLY A 119 6.73 7.75 -1.41
N TYR A 120 5.94 7.15 -2.30
CA TYR A 120 6.32 6.94 -3.69
C TYR A 120 6.56 8.27 -4.44
N ALA A 121 5.70 9.27 -4.20
CA ALA A 121 5.85 10.60 -4.80
C ALA A 121 7.09 11.35 -4.30
N ALA A 122 7.47 11.18 -3.03
CA ALA A 122 8.69 11.77 -2.50
C ALA A 122 9.96 11.07 -3.03
N GLY A 123 9.89 9.76 -3.25
CA GLY A 123 10.86 8.96 -3.99
C GLY A 123 12.31 9.24 -3.59
N THR A 124 12.66 9.08 -2.31
CA THR A 124 13.99 9.42 -1.78
C THR A 124 15.11 8.66 -2.47
N THR A 125 14.98 7.33 -2.55
CA THR A 125 15.94 6.43 -3.20
C THR A 125 15.24 5.38 -4.07
N ASN A 126 13.97 5.63 -4.40
CA ASN A 126 13.13 4.71 -5.14
C ASN A 126 13.73 4.41 -6.53
N PRO A 127 14.05 3.14 -6.83
CA PRO A 127 14.71 2.77 -8.08
C PRO A 127 13.78 2.87 -9.29
N TYR A 128 12.46 2.81 -9.09
CA TYR A 128 11.45 2.84 -10.15
C TYR A 128 11.00 4.26 -10.52
N THR A 129 11.32 5.25 -9.69
CA THR A 129 11.00 6.66 -9.97
C THR A 129 12.25 7.48 -10.14
N ILE A 130 12.94 7.80 -9.03
CA ILE A 130 13.97 8.83 -9.06
C ILE A 130 15.25 8.34 -9.73
N ALA A 131 15.61 7.06 -9.56
CA ALA A 131 16.80 6.53 -10.20
C ALA A 131 16.69 6.59 -11.73
N ILE A 132 15.55 6.14 -12.29
CA ILE A 132 15.25 6.22 -13.73
C ILE A 132 15.21 7.68 -14.18
N ALA A 133 14.53 8.56 -13.45
CA ALA A 133 14.43 9.97 -13.82
C ALA A 133 15.79 10.67 -13.85
N GLN A 134 16.68 10.36 -12.91
CA GLN A 134 18.02 10.95 -12.84
C GLN A 134 18.98 10.39 -13.88
N ASP A 135 18.86 9.09 -14.19
CA ASP A 135 19.60 8.45 -15.28
C ASP A 135 19.25 9.09 -16.63
N ILE A 136 17.95 9.24 -16.91
CA ILE A 136 17.46 9.94 -18.11
C ILE A 136 17.92 11.41 -18.15
N ALA A 137 17.90 12.09 -17.00
CA ALA A 137 18.32 13.49 -16.90
C ALA A 137 19.85 13.68 -16.96
N GLY A 138 20.64 12.60 -16.89
CA GLY A 138 22.10 12.63 -16.90
C GLY A 138 22.71 13.34 -15.68
N VAL A 139 22.00 13.34 -14.54
CA VAL A 139 22.48 13.94 -13.29
C VAL A 139 23.00 12.86 -12.33
N GLU A 140 23.83 13.24 -11.37
CA GLU A 140 24.35 12.29 -10.37
C GLU A 140 23.19 11.60 -9.63
N LEU A 141 23.28 10.27 -9.54
CA LEU A 141 22.26 9.43 -8.91
C LEU A 141 22.08 9.82 -7.44
N TYR A 142 20.83 9.94 -7.02
CA TYR A 142 20.39 10.42 -5.71
C TYR A 142 20.83 11.84 -5.35
N SER A 143 21.35 12.64 -6.29
CA SER A 143 21.59 14.08 -6.03
C SER A 143 20.32 14.79 -5.54
N GLY A 144 20.44 15.63 -4.50
CA GLY A 144 19.28 16.35 -3.91
C GLY A 144 18.49 15.58 -2.84
N MET A 145 19.04 14.52 -2.22
CA MET A 145 18.36 13.74 -1.17
C MET A 145 17.78 14.58 -0.04
N GLY A 146 18.47 15.64 0.39
CA GLY A 146 18.02 16.48 1.51
C GLY A 146 16.63 17.10 1.25
N LEU A 147 16.39 17.60 0.04
CA LEU A 147 15.09 18.13 -0.35
C LEU A 147 14.01 17.04 -0.39
N ARG A 148 14.35 15.84 -0.88
CA ARG A 148 13.39 14.72 -0.95
C ARG A 148 12.98 14.20 0.41
N TRP A 149 13.95 14.04 1.32
CA TRP A 149 13.67 13.70 2.71
C TRP A 149 12.83 14.78 3.40
N PHE A 150 13.11 16.05 3.13
CA PHE A 150 12.29 17.14 3.65
C PHE A 150 10.85 17.07 3.13
N ILE A 151 10.65 16.87 1.82
CA ILE A 151 9.31 16.71 1.22
C ILE A 151 8.62 15.51 1.82
N PHE A 152 9.27 14.34 1.84
CA PHE A 152 8.74 13.11 2.43
C PHE A 152 8.24 13.35 3.86
N ILE A 153 9.11 13.85 4.74
CA ILE A 153 8.77 14.09 6.15
C ILE A 153 7.62 15.09 6.27
N ALA A 154 7.66 16.19 5.52
CA ALA A 154 6.62 17.22 5.58
C ALA A 154 5.26 16.68 5.13
N THR A 155 5.19 16.02 3.97
CA THR A 155 3.94 15.48 3.43
C THR A 155 3.41 14.34 4.28
N GLU A 156 4.28 13.47 4.78
CA GLU A 156 3.90 12.33 5.60
C GLU A 156 3.33 12.79 6.95
N ILE A 157 3.96 13.76 7.62
CA ILE A 157 3.44 14.34 8.87
C ILE A 157 2.06 14.97 8.65
N ILE A 158 1.89 15.74 7.57
CA ILE A 158 0.61 16.40 7.25
C ILE A 158 -0.48 15.34 7.04
N ALA A 159 -0.19 14.29 6.27
CA ALA A 159 -1.15 13.23 5.98
C ALA A 159 -1.50 12.43 7.24
N ILE A 160 -0.51 12.04 8.03
CA ILE A 160 -0.72 11.35 9.31
C ILE A 160 -1.59 12.20 10.24
N ALA A 161 -1.30 13.50 10.37
CA ALA A 161 -2.07 14.40 11.23
C ALA A 161 -3.53 14.50 10.76
N TYR A 162 -3.75 14.59 9.44
CA TYR A 162 -5.07 14.66 8.84
C TYR A 162 -5.86 13.35 9.04
N VAL A 163 -5.27 12.19 8.74
CA VAL A 163 -5.92 10.89 8.92
C VAL A 163 -6.21 10.64 10.40
N MET A 164 -5.28 10.97 11.30
CA MET A 164 -5.50 10.87 12.75
C MET A 164 -6.64 11.77 13.23
N TYR A 165 -6.77 12.98 12.68
CA TYR A 165 -7.87 13.87 12.99
C TYR A 165 -9.21 13.29 12.52
N TYR A 166 -9.28 12.81 11.27
CA TYR A 166 -10.47 12.20 10.72
C TYR A 166 -10.85 10.92 11.48
N ALA A 167 -9.89 10.05 11.76
CA ALA A 167 -10.09 8.80 12.51
C ALA A 167 -10.65 9.05 13.92
N ARG A 168 -10.14 10.06 14.64
CA ARG A 168 -10.68 10.48 15.94
C ARG A 168 -12.11 10.99 15.84
N LYS A 169 -12.42 11.75 14.79
CA LYS A 169 -13.77 12.29 14.53
C LYS A 169 -14.78 11.17 14.31
N VAL A 170 -14.50 10.24 13.39
CA VAL A 170 -15.43 9.13 13.05
C VAL A 170 -15.55 8.09 14.16
N LYS A 171 -14.48 7.85 14.91
CA LYS A 171 -14.52 6.93 16.06
C LYS A 171 -15.34 7.48 17.23
N LYS A 172 -15.36 8.81 17.41
CA LYS A 172 -16.18 9.47 18.44
C LYS A 172 -17.65 9.56 18.03
N ASP A 173 -17.90 9.84 16.76
CA ASP A 173 -19.24 10.01 16.20
C ASP A 173 -19.29 9.40 14.79
N PRO A 174 -19.80 8.16 14.65
CA PRO A 174 -19.90 7.49 13.35
C PRO A 174 -20.73 8.25 12.32
N THR A 175 -21.62 9.16 12.73
CA THR A 175 -22.40 10.01 11.81
C THR A 175 -21.55 11.02 11.04
N LYS A 176 -20.31 11.26 11.51
CA LYS A 176 -19.34 12.14 10.85
C LYS A 176 -18.52 11.44 9.78
N SER A 177 -18.69 10.13 9.59
CA SER A 177 -18.08 9.41 8.49
C SER A 177 -18.68 9.87 7.17
N VAL A 178 -17.84 10.02 6.14
CA VAL A 178 -18.32 10.27 4.77
C VAL A 178 -19.11 9.09 4.19
N LEU A 179 -19.00 7.92 4.82
CA LEU A 179 -19.75 6.71 4.48
C LEU A 179 -21.01 6.54 5.33
N TYR A 180 -21.37 7.52 6.16
CA TYR A 180 -22.55 7.41 7.00
C TYR A 180 -23.81 7.25 6.16
N GLY A 181 -24.63 6.23 6.48
CA GLY A 181 -25.84 5.90 5.73
C GLY A 181 -25.61 5.05 4.47
N THR A 182 -24.36 4.68 4.17
CA THR A 182 -24.03 3.79 3.07
C THR A 182 -23.86 2.36 3.58
N ASP A 183 -24.57 1.41 2.98
CA ASP A 183 -24.40 -0.01 3.31
C ASP A 183 -23.20 -0.57 2.55
N LEU A 184 -22.16 -0.94 3.27
CA LEU A 184 -20.93 -1.52 2.72
C LEU A 184 -20.97 -3.03 2.92
N ASP A 185 -21.88 -3.70 2.21
CA ASP A 185 -22.02 -5.16 2.24
C ASP A 185 -20.71 -5.90 1.87
N ALA A 186 -19.85 -5.27 1.06
CA ALA A 186 -18.56 -5.81 0.63
C ALA A 186 -17.46 -5.75 1.69
N ILE A 187 -17.62 -4.95 2.76
CA ILE A 187 -16.64 -4.78 3.84
C ILE A 187 -17.28 -5.24 5.16
N LYS A 188 -17.93 -6.40 5.14
CA LYS A 188 -18.25 -7.13 6.37
C LYS A 188 -16.96 -7.70 6.93
N ALA A 189 -16.21 -6.87 7.66
CA ALA A 189 -15.15 -7.36 8.52
C ALA A 189 -15.78 -8.37 9.49
N LYS A 190 -15.15 -9.55 9.62
CA LYS A 190 -15.47 -10.48 10.71
C LYS A 190 -15.46 -9.71 12.02
N SER A 191 -16.43 -10.00 12.87
CA SER A 191 -16.58 -9.27 14.13
C SER A 191 -15.30 -9.38 14.97
N LEU A 192 -15.02 -8.38 15.81
CA LEU A 192 -13.85 -8.42 16.70
C LEU A 192 -13.77 -9.73 17.51
N ASP A 193 -14.91 -10.29 17.91
CA ASP A 193 -14.98 -11.58 18.63
C ASP A 193 -14.55 -12.77 17.76
N GLU A 194 -14.90 -12.80 16.48
CA GLU A 194 -14.45 -13.82 15.52
C GLU A 194 -12.94 -13.73 15.24
N LEU A 195 -12.39 -12.51 15.24
CA LEU A 195 -10.95 -12.29 15.10
C LEU A 195 -10.20 -12.63 16.40
N GLN A 196 -10.78 -12.35 17.57
CA GLN A 196 -10.19 -12.66 18.88
C GLN A 196 -10.18 -14.16 19.22
N THR A 197 -10.93 -15.00 18.52
CA THR A 197 -10.84 -16.47 18.65
C THR A 197 -9.77 -17.08 17.73
N SER A 198 -9.34 -16.35 16.70
CA SER A 198 -8.40 -16.83 15.69
C SER A 198 -6.94 -16.58 16.11
N SER A 199 -6.25 -17.59 16.63
CA SER A 199 -4.81 -17.52 16.96
C SER A 199 -3.93 -18.00 15.81
N MET A 200 -2.86 -17.28 15.51
CA MET A 200 -1.94 -17.64 14.43
C MET A 200 -1.16 -18.93 14.76
N THR A 201 -1.30 -19.93 13.90
CA THR A 201 -0.49 -21.17 13.99
C THR A 201 0.94 -20.94 13.51
N LYS A 202 1.88 -21.80 13.92
CA LYS A 202 3.28 -21.73 13.45
C LYS A 202 3.40 -21.81 11.92
N ARG A 203 2.53 -22.57 11.25
CA ARG A 203 2.51 -22.69 9.78
C ARG A 203 2.06 -21.38 9.12
N GLN A 204 1.00 -20.76 9.64
CA GLN A 204 0.53 -19.47 9.17
C GLN A 204 1.57 -18.36 9.37
N GLY A 205 2.27 -18.36 10.51
CA GLY A 205 3.39 -17.46 10.76
C GLY A 205 4.54 -17.64 9.77
N LEU A 206 4.89 -18.88 9.42
CA LEU A 206 5.90 -19.16 8.40
C LEU A 206 5.45 -18.69 7.00
N CYS A 207 4.19 -18.95 6.62
CA CYS A 207 3.64 -18.47 5.35
C CYS A 207 3.67 -16.93 5.25
N LEU A 208 3.34 -16.24 6.34
CA LEU A 208 3.41 -14.78 6.40
C LEU A 208 4.86 -14.28 6.30
N GLY A 209 5.79 -14.96 6.98
CA GLY A 209 7.22 -14.63 6.90
C GLY A 209 7.80 -14.81 5.49
N LEU A 210 7.45 -15.92 4.83
CA LEU A 210 7.84 -16.17 3.43
C LEU A 210 7.25 -15.13 2.48
N PHE A 211 6.00 -14.71 2.69
CA PHE A 211 5.38 -13.65 1.89
C PHE A 211 6.17 -12.34 1.93
N PHE A 212 6.44 -11.84 3.13
CA PHE A 212 7.21 -10.61 3.28
C PHE A 212 8.67 -10.78 2.82
N GLY A 213 9.24 -11.98 2.96
CA GLY A 213 10.60 -12.26 2.47
C GLY A 213 10.72 -12.45 0.95
N VAL A 214 9.61 -12.67 0.24
CA VAL A 214 9.59 -12.73 -1.24
C VAL A 214 9.28 -11.36 -1.85
N ILE A 215 8.53 -10.52 -1.11
CA ILE A 215 8.19 -9.15 -1.54
C ILE A 215 9.34 -8.17 -1.29
N LEU A 216 10.14 -8.38 -0.24
CA LEU A 216 11.33 -7.59 0.09
C LEU A 216 12.56 -8.01 -0.73
#